data_AF-A0A2V9QGG8-F1
#
_entry.id   AF-A0A2V9QGG8-F1
#
_cell.length_a   1.000
_cell.length_b   1.000
_cell.length_c   1.000
_cell.angle_alpha   90.00
_cell.angle_beta   90.00
_cell.angle_gamma   90.00
#
_symmetry.space_group_name_H-M   'P 1'
#
loop_
_entity.id
_entity.type
_entity.pdbx_description
1 polymer ?
#
loop_
_entity_poly.entity_id
_entity_poly.type
_entity_poly.pdbx_seq_one_letter_code
_entity_poly.pdbx_strand_id
1 'polypeptide(L)'
;MEHPCHRCGSPVDDASPFCNECGAPQIRFSRPEVPVEDIVVSTQLDSVPAAVPQQPDPHLETNRRVSERERTVALRSALKGAAIAAVFCLFPVGFAIAMPLAGFLAVLFYRRRSWRADSSRRSGFKLGALAGLFAFMIFGLFVSVQVSIPASRDEFRKLMIDQLHTLQARSSDPEQRADIEYFTTPHGFPVGIALGAVVSCVFFAFFAGIGGAVAAALLRRRGPPG
;
A
#
# COMPACT_ATOMS: atom_id res chain seq x y z
N MET A 1 37.62 5.21 -32.58
CA MET A 1 38.81 6.03 -32.34
C MET A 1 39.38 5.57 -30.99
N GLU A 2 40.57 5.98 -30.59
CA GLU A 2 41.11 5.60 -29.28
C GLU A 2 40.93 6.77 -28.32
N HIS A 3 40.47 6.50 -27.10
CA HIS A 3 40.35 7.49 -26.03
C HIS A 3 41.19 7.07 -24.83
N PRO A 4 41.75 8.02 -24.07
CA PRO A 4 42.51 7.71 -22.88
C PRO A 4 41.59 7.20 -21.77
N CYS A 5 42.00 6.14 -21.09
CA CYS A 5 41.29 5.62 -19.94
C CYS A 5 41.18 6.69 -18.84
N HIS A 6 39.98 6.90 -18.31
CA HIS A 6 39.77 7.89 -17.26
C HIS A 6 40.49 7.61 -15.93
N ARG A 7 40.99 6.38 -15.73
CA ARG A 7 41.61 5.94 -14.48
C ARG A 7 43.13 5.87 -14.58
N CYS A 8 43.67 5.24 -15.62
CA CYS A 8 45.10 5.03 -15.78
C CYS A 8 45.71 5.80 -16.97
N GLY A 9 44.89 6.46 -17.80
CA GLY A 9 45.36 7.22 -18.96
C GLY A 9 45.84 6.39 -20.16
N SER A 10 45.81 5.06 -20.09
CA SER A 10 46.19 4.20 -21.22
C SER A 10 45.23 4.36 -22.41
N PRO A 11 45.68 4.22 -23.66
CA PRO A 11 44.77 4.23 -24.81
C PRO A 11 43.81 3.04 -24.73
N VAL A 12 42.52 3.29 -24.96
CA VAL A 12 41.45 2.30 -24.95
C VAL A 12 40.62 2.49 -26.21
N ASP A 13 40.28 1.38 -26.87
CA ASP A 13 39.41 1.38 -28.05
C ASP A 13 37.96 1.71 -27.61
N ASP A 14 37.29 2.62 -28.33
CA ASP A 14 35.90 3.01 -28.11
C ASP A 14 34.93 1.82 -28.05
N ALA A 15 35.24 0.72 -28.75
CA ALA A 15 34.41 -0.48 -28.76
C ALA A 15 34.57 -1.36 -27.50
N SER A 16 35.58 -1.11 -26.67
CA SER A 16 35.89 -1.93 -25.50
C SER A 16 35.20 -1.41 -24.22
N PRO A 17 34.37 -2.23 -23.54
CA PRO A 17 33.63 -1.77 -22.35
C PRO A 17 34.51 -1.57 -21.11
N PHE A 18 35.71 -2.19 -21.10
CA PHE A 18 36.69 -2.13 -20.02
C PHE A 18 38.09 -1.84 -20.57
N CYS A 19 38.90 -1.15 -19.78
CA CYS A 19 40.33 -0.97 -20.07
C CYS A 19 41.08 -2.29 -19.88
N ASN A 20 41.89 -2.69 -20.86
CA ASN A 20 42.69 -3.93 -20.79
C ASN A 20 43.83 -3.87 -19.76
N GLU A 21 44.33 -2.68 -19.44
CA GLU A 21 45.44 -2.48 -18.49
C GLU A 21 44.99 -2.43 -17.03
N CYS A 22 43.89 -1.73 -16.73
CA CYS A 22 43.45 -1.50 -15.35
C CYS A 22 42.05 -2.07 -15.02
N GLY A 23 41.36 -2.66 -15.99
CA GLY A 23 40.01 -3.22 -15.83
C GLY A 23 38.91 -2.18 -15.58
N ALA A 24 39.20 -0.87 -15.68
CA ALA A 24 38.22 0.16 -15.39
C ALA A 24 37.09 0.19 -16.44
N PRO A 25 35.81 0.29 -16.04
CA PRO A 25 34.69 0.43 -16.97
C PRO A 25 34.71 1.82 -17.63
N GLN A 26 34.66 1.88 -18.96
CA GLN A 26 34.63 3.17 -19.68
C GLN A 26 33.20 3.71 -19.90
N ILE A 27 32.17 2.88 -19.74
CA ILE A 27 30.77 3.27 -19.90
C ILE A 27 30.33 4.12 -18.71
N ARG A 28 30.13 5.42 -18.92
CA ARG A 28 29.54 6.32 -17.92
C ARG A 28 28.07 6.56 -18.25
N PHE A 29 27.21 6.24 -17.29
CA PHE A 29 25.84 6.72 -17.30
C PHE A 29 25.84 8.16 -16.79
N SER A 30 25.89 9.12 -17.70
CA SER A 30 25.56 10.50 -17.35
C SER A 30 24.11 10.50 -16.87
N ARG A 31 23.88 10.80 -15.58
CA ARG A 31 22.56 11.28 -15.17
C ARG A 31 22.32 12.55 -15.99
N PRO A 32 21.13 12.75 -16.60
CA PRO A 32 20.79 14.04 -17.16
C PRO A 32 20.96 15.09 -16.06
N GLU A 33 21.98 15.93 -16.18
CA GLU A 33 22.17 17.09 -15.33
C GLU A 33 21.00 18.03 -15.60
N VAL A 34 20.21 18.29 -14.57
CA VAL A 34 19.27 19.42 -14.56
C VAL A 34 20.15 20.66 -14.68
N PRO A 35 19.99 21.51 -15.71
CA PRO A 35 20.75 22.74 -15.79
C PRO A 35 20.39 23.60 -14.58
N VAL A 36 21.34 23.78 -13.66
CA VAL A 36 21.30 24.89 -12.73
C VAL A 36 21.80 26.07 -13.55
N GLU A 37 20.89 26.77 -14.22
CA GLU A 37 21.24 28.05 -14.82
C GLU A 37 21.67 29.00 -13.70
N ASP A 38 22.90 29.49 -13.81
CA ASP A 38 23.48 30.50 -12.95
C ASP A 38 22.55 31.72 -12.87
N ILE A 39 22.14 32.07 -11.66
CA ILE A 39 21.43 33.31 -11.37
C ILE A 39 22.43 34.46 -11.56
N VAL A 40 22.53 34.99 -12.77
CA VAL A 40 23.18 36.28 -13.03
C VAL A 40 22.15 37.36 -12.70
N VAL A 41 22.32 38.02 -11.57
CA VAL A 41 21.57 39.22 -11.21
C VAL A 41 21.98 40.33 -12.18
N SER A 42 21.05 40.76 -13.04
CA SER A 42 21.14 42.03 -13.76
C SER A 42 19.81 42.76 -13.65
N THR A 43 19.85 43.86 -12.92
CA THR A 43 18.76 44.81 -12.73
C THR A 43 18.56 45.59 -14.02
N GLN A 44 17.44 45.43 -14.72
CA GLN A 44 16.96 46.46 -15.63
C GLN A 44 15.45 46.39 -15.86
N LEU A 45 14.81 47.53 -15.61
CA LEU A 45 13.40 47.85 -15.74
C LEU A 45 13.04 48.09 -17.21
N ASP A 46 11.76 47.88 -17.53
CA ASP A 46 11.04 48.27 -18.75
C ASP A 46 11.22 47.42 -20.03
N SER A 47 10.24 46.55 -20.29
CA SER A 47 9.33 46.60 -21.44
C SER A 47 8.63 45.24 -21.68
N VAL A 48 7.30 45.23 -21.67
CA VAL A 48 6.47 44.08 -22.12
C VAL A 48 6.41 44.12 -23.65
N PRO A 49 6.66 42.99 -24.35
CA PRO A 49 5.55 42.38 -25.09
C PRO A 49 5.58 40.84 -25.23
N ALA A 50 4.39 40.32 -25.56
CA ALA A 50 4.08 39.02 -26.14
C ALA A 50 3.96 37.80 -25.20
N ALA A 51 2.71 37.38 -25.01
CA ALA A 51 2.32 36.11 -24.41
C ALA A 51 2.94 34.93 -25.18
N VAL A 52 3.92 34.28 -24.55
CA VAL A 52 4.39 32.94 -24.94
C VAL A 52 3.30 31.93 -24.55
N PRO A 53 2.86 31.03 -25.45
CA PRO A 53 1.99 29.92 -25.06
C PRO A 53 2.73 29.06 -24.04
N GLN A 54 2.22 29.03 -22.80
CA GLN A 54 2.77 28.25 -21.70
C GLN A 54 2.67 26.76 -22.06
N GLN A 55 3.74 26.18 -22.61
CA GLN A 55 3.83 24.74 -22.84
C GLN A 55 3.71 24.03 -21.48
N PRO A 56 2.79 23.07 -21.31
CA PRO A 56 2.66 22.34 -20.06
C PRO A 56 3.97 21.60 -19.76
N ASP A 57 4.52 21.80 -18.57
CA ASP A 57 5.79 21.21 -18.12
C ASP A 57 5.82 19.69 -18.39
N PRO A 58 6.67 19.19 -19.31
CA PRO A 58 6.73 17.78 -19.66
C PRO A 58 7.20 16.91 -18.48
N HIS A 59 7.90 17.52 -17.52
CA HIS A 59 8.32 16.87 -16.28
C HIS A 59 7.15 16.59 -15.33
N LEU A 60 6.14 17.45 -15.29
CA LEU A 60 4.96 17.27 -14.45
C LEU A 60 4.09 16.14 -15.01
N GLU A 61 3.89 16.11 -16.33
CA GLU A 61 3.14 15.04 -16.99
C GLU A 61 3.84 13.68 -16.91
N THR A 62 5.17 13.65 -17.06
CA THR A 62 5.93 12.40 -16.96
C THR A 62 5.89 11.84 -15.54
N ASN A 63 6.07 12.68 -14.52
CA ASN A 63 5.91 12.26 -13.12
C ASN A 63 4.48 11.78 -12.82
N ARG A 64 3.46 12.45 -13.40
CA ARG A 64 2.06 12.04 -13.23
C ARG A 64 1.78 10.68 -13.86
N ARG A 65 2.25 10.43 -15.09
CA ARG A 65 2.07 9.14 -15.80
C ARG A 65 2.83 8.00 -15.13
N VAL A 66 4.02 8.27 -14.58
CA VAL A 66 4.77 7.29 -13.78
C VAL A 66 4.02 6.99 -12.47
N SER A 67 3.54 8.01 -11.77
CA SER A 67 2.75 7.88 -10.52
C SER A 67 1.42 7.14 -10.73
N GLU A 68 0.71 7.42 -11.82
CA GLU A 68 -0.53 6.71 -12.20
C GLU A 68 -0.26 5.23 -12.54
N ARG A 69 0.83 4.94 -13.26
CA ARG A 69 1.24 3.56 -13.58
C ARG A 69 1.64 2.80 -12.33
N GLU A 70 2.38 3.41 -11.42
CA GLU A 70 2.76 2.81 -10.13
C GLU A 70 1.55 2.57 -9.23
N ARG A 71 0.59 3.50 -9.18
CA ARG A 71 -0.69 3.32 -8.48
C ARG A 71 -1.50 2.16 -9.04
N THR A 72 -1.59 2.06 -10.37
CA THR A 72 -2.35 0.99 -11.03
C THR A 72 -1.72 -0.38 -10.77
N VAL A 73 -0.39 -0.44 -10.76
CA VAL A 73 0.35 -1.66 -10.38
C VAL A 73 0.12 -2.00 -8.91
N ALA A 74 0.17 -1.01 -8.00
CA ALA A 74 -0.13 -1.17 -6.57
C ALA A 74 -1.54 -1.75 -6.33
N LEU A 75 -2.54 -1.18 -7.00
CA LEU A 75 -3.93 -1.63 -6.92
C LEU A 75 -4.09 -3.07 -7.41
N ARG A 76 -3.52 -3.40 -8.57
CA ARG A 76 -3.61 -4.78 -9.11
C ARG A 76 -2.91 -5.79 -8.22
N SER A 77 -1.78 -5.44 -7.60
CA SER A 77 -1.10 -6.32 -6.64
C SER A 77 -1.87 -6.46 -5.32
N ALA A 78 -2.44 -5.36 -4.81
CA ALA A 78 -3.26 -5.37 -3.61
C ALA A 78 -4.53 -6.21 -3.83
N LEU A 79 -5.17 -6.09 -4.99
CA LEU A 79 -6.35 -6.86 -5.34
C LEU A 79 -6.06 -8.37 -5.42
N LYS A 80 -4.94 -8.78 -6.04
CA LYS A 80 -4.54 -10.19 -6.10
C LYS A 80 -4.19 -10.75 -4.71
N GLY A 81 -3.46 -9.98 -3.90
CA GLY A 81 -3.15 -10.36 -2.51
C GLY A 81 -4.42 -10.49 -1.66
N ALA A 82 -5.34 -9.53 -1.79
CA ALA A 82 -6.63 -9.54 -1.11
C ALA A 82 -7.52 -10.70 -1.56
N ALA A 83 -7.54 -11.04 -2.85
CA ALA A 83 -8.30 -12.18 -3.37
C ALA A 83 -7.80 -13.52 -2.80
N ILE A 84 -6.48 -13.72 -2.75
CA ILE A 84 -5.89 -14.93 -2.16
C ILE A 84 -6.21 -15.00 -0.67
N ALA A 85 -6.08 -13.89 0.05
CA ALA A 85 -6.40 -13.85 1.47
C ALA A 85 -7.89 -14.08 1.76
N ALA A 86 -8.78 -13.54 0.92
CA ALA A 86 -10.22 -13.77 1.05
C ALA A 86 -10.57 -15.26 0.95
N VAL A 87 -9.91 -16.00 0.07
CA VAL A 87 -10.05 -17.47 -0.03
C VAL A 87 -9.57 -18.16 1.26
N PHE A 88 -8.46 -17.71 1.84
CA PHE A 88 -7.95 -18.26 3.11
C PHE A 88 -8.85 -17.91 4.32
N CYS A 89 -9.59 -16.79 4.28
CA CYS A 89 -10.57 -16.44 5.30
C CYS A 89 -11.81 -17.35 5.31
N LEU A 90 -12.04 -18.19 4.29
CA LEU A 90 -13.10 -19.21 4.34
C LEU A 90 -12.76 -20.37 5.29
N PHE A 91 -11.48 -20.51 5.71
CA PHE A 91 -11.09 -21.53 6.68
C PHE A 91 -11.09 -20.96 8.11
N PRO A 92 -11.75 -21.61 9.09
CA PRO A 92 -11.90 -21.09 10.45
C PRO A 92 -10.57 -20.94 11.22
N VAL A 93 -9.59 -21.80 10.93
CA VAL A 93 -8.22 -21.70 11.47
C VAL A 93 -7.39 -20.65 10.72
N GLY A 94 -7.82 -20.29 9.51
CA GLY A 94 -7.15 -19.35 8.63
C GLY A 94 -7.35 -17.90 9.03
N PHE A 95 -8.44 -17.51 9.70
CA PHE A 95 -8.80 -16.09 9.88
C PHE A 95 -7.70 -15.25 10.55
N ALA A 96 -7.11 -15.73 11.64
CA ALA A 96 -6.07 -14.99 12.36
C ALA A 96 -4.74 -14.89 11.59
N ILE A 97 -4.42 -15.88 10.76
CA ILE A 97 -3.18 -15.93 9.97
C ILE A 97 -3.37 -15.27 8.61
N ALA A 98 -4.57 -15.37 8.02
CA ALA A 98 -4.94 -14.83 6.73
C ALA A 98 -4.88 -13.30 6.72
N MET A 99 -5.25 -12.63 7.82
CA MET A 99 -5.18 -11.17 7.93
C MET A 99 -3.76 -10.60 7.75
N PRO A 100 -2.75 -11.01 8.54
CA PRO A 100 -1.38 -10.56 8.33
C PRO A 100 -0.79 -11.10 7.03
N LEU A 101 -1.15 -12.31 6.61
CA LEU A 101 -0.68 -12.89 5.34
C LEU A 101 -1.20 -12.12 4.12
N ALA A 102 -2.42 -11.57 4.17
CA ALA A 102 -2.99 -10.69 3.15
C ALA A 102 -2.12 -9.45 2.93
N GLY A 103 -1.81 -8.75 4.02
CA GLY A 103 -0.95 -7.56 4.00
C GLY A 103 0.46 -7.90 3.53
N PHE A 104 1.00 -9.04 3.96
CA PHE A 104 2.31 -9.53 3.55
C PHE A 104 2.38 -9.88 2.05
N LEU A 105 1.39 -10.62 1.54
CA LEU A 105 1.27 -10.99 0.12
C LEU A 105 1.07 -9.77 -0.77
N ALA A 106 0.26 -8.79 -0.34
CA ALA A 106 0.05 -7.54 -1.08
C ALA A 106 1.37 -6.78 -1.28
N VAL A 107 2.20 -6.67 -0.24
CA VAL A 107 3.53 -6.04 -0.33
C VAL A 107 4.51 -6.86 -1.17
N LEU A 108 4.48 -8.19 -1.05
CA LEU A 108 5.29 -9.09 -1.87
C LEU A 108 4.98 -8.95 -3.37
N PHE A 109 3.70 -8.96 -3.75
CA PHE A 109 3.28 -8.80 -5.14
C PHE A 109 3.56 -7.40 -5.68
N TYR A 110 3.38 -6.37 -4.86
CA TYR A 110 3.72 -5.00 -5.24
C TYR A 110 5.20 -4.91 -5.58
N ARG A 111 6.07 -5.38 -4.68
CA ARG A 111 7.52 -5.29 -4.84
C ARG A 111 8.07 -6.20 -5.94
N ARG A 112 7.45 -7.37 -6.17
CA ARG A 112 7.81 -8.25 -7.30
C ARG A 112 7.49 -7.61 -8.65
N ARG A 113 6.62 -6.59 -8.69
CA ARG A 113 6.27 -5.87 -9.93
C ARG A 113 6.93 -4.50 -10.03
N SER A 114 7.21 -3.84 -8.91
CA SER A 114 7.99 -2.61 -8.81
C SER A 114 9.43 -2.91 -8.37
N TRP A 115 10.26 -3.38 -9.31
CA TRP A 115 11.66 -3.80 -9.06
C TRP A 115 12.59 -2.71 -8.48
N ARG A 116 12.11 -1.46 -8.37
CA ARG A 116 12.89 -0.27 -7.96
C ARG A 116 12.27 0.54 -6.81
N ALA A 117 11.11 0.16 -6.29
CA ALA A 117 10.49 0.95 -5.22
C ALA A 117 11.16 0.64 -3.88
N ASP A 118 11.94 1.59 -3.35
CA ASP A 118 12.39 1.56 -1.96
C ASP A 118 11.16 1.64 -1.05
N SER A 119 10.68 0.49 -0.60
CA SER A 119 9.54 0.40 0.29
C SER A 119 9.95 0.84 1.69
N SER A 120 9.84 2.15 1.96
CA SER A 120 9.85 2.67 3.32
C SER A 120 8.81 1.94 4.19
N ARG A 121 9.06 1.81 5.51
CA ARG A 121 8.08 1.20 6.43
C ARG A 121 6.69 1.87 6.35
N ARG A 122 6.65 3.18 6.10
CA ARG A 122 5.40 3.94 5.92
C ARG A 122 4.65 3.57 4.64
N SER A 123 5.34 3.34 3.52
CA SER A 123 4.68 2.92 2.28
C SER A 123 4.17 1.48 2.37
N GLY A 124 4.90 0.59 3.07
CA GLY A 124 4.43 -0.76 3.40
C GLY A 124 3.15 -0.77 4.23
N PHE A 125 3.06 0.08 5.27
CA PHE A 125 1.85 0.20 6.09
C PHE A 125 0.64 0.70 5.28
N LYS A 126 0.80 1.77 4.49
CA LYS A 126 -0.29 2.32 3.66
C LYS A 126 -0.82 1.31 2.66
N LEU A 127 0.08 0.56 2.02
CA LEU A 127 -0.29 -0.48 1.07
C LEU A 127 -0.98 -1.67 1.75
N GLY A 128 -0.49 -2.08 2.92
CA GLY A 128 -1.11 -3.12 3.75
C GLY A 128 -2.51 -2.71 4.23
N ALA A 129 -2.70 -1.47 4.67
CA ALA A 129 -3.99 -0.95 5.09
C ALA A 129 -5.00 -0.89 3.92
N LEU A 130 -4.56 -0.47 2.73
CA LEU A 130 -5.37 -0.53 1.52
C LEU A 130 -5.79 -1.97 1.18
N ALA A 131 -4.86 -2.93 1.25
CA ALA A 131 -5.17 -4.35 1.04
C ALA A 131 -6.15 -4.88 2.08
N GLY A 132 -6.01 -4.48 3.36
CA GLY A 132 -6.94 -4.81 4.44
C GLY A 132 -8.34 -4.27 4.19
N LEU A 133 -8.47 -3.04 3.67
CA LEU A 133 -9.76 -2.46 3.30
C LEU A 133 -10.44 -3.25 2.17
N PHE A 134 -9.70 -3.65 1.13
CA PHE A 134 -10.24 -4.50 0.06
C PHE A 134 -10.64 -5.87 0.59
N ALA A 135 -9.85 -6.48 1.47
CA ALA A 135 -10.20 -7.75 2.11
C ALA A 135 -11.48 -7.63 2.96
N PHE A 136 -11.63 -6.54 3.72
CA PHE A 136 -12.85 -6.24 4.47
C PHE A 136 -14.06 -6.06 3.56
N MET A 137 -13.93 -5.36 2.44
CA MET A 137 -15.03 -5.20 1.48
C MET A 137 -15.50 -6.53 0.89
N ILE A 138 -14.55 -7.40 0.51
CA ILE A 138 -14.86 -8.74 -0.03
C ILE A 138 -15.53 -9.62 1.04
N PHE A 139 -14.96 -9.64 2.25
CA PHE A 139 -15.49 -10.41 3.37
C PHE A 139 -16.86 -9.89 3.82
N GLY A 140 -17.03 -8.56 3.91
CA GLY A 140 -18.28 -7.91 4.25
C GLY A 140 -19.37 -8.19 3.21
N LEU A 141 -19.03 -8.23 1.92
CA LEU A 141 -19.97 -8.65 0.89
C LEU A 141 -20.44 -10.10 1.10
N PHE A 142 -19.51 -11.00 1.39
CA PHE A 142 -19.83 -12.40 1.67
C PHE A 142 -20.72 -12.55 2.91
N VAL A 143 -20.40 -11.86 4.00
CA VAL A 143 -21.22 -11.85 5.23
C VAL A 143 -22.60 -11.24 4.95
N SER A 144 -22.69 -10.15 4.18
CA SER A 144 -23.98 -9.57 3.78
C SER A 144 -24.84 -10.52 2.97
N VAL A 145 -24.25 -11.34 2.10
CA VAL A 145 -24.98 -12.37 1.36
C VAL A 145 -25.49 -13.46 2.30
N GLN A 146 -24.65 -13.93 3.24
CA GLN A 146 -25.07 -14.93 4.23
C GLN A 146 -26.16 -14.38 5.15
N VAL A 147 -25.97 -13.18 5.69
CA VAL A 147 -26.97 -12.44 6.46
C VAL A 147 -28.11 -11.97 5.56
N SER A 148 -28.20 -12.32 4.28
CA SER A 148 -29.45 -12.13 3.49
C SER A 148 -30.37 -13.34 3.52
N ILE A 149 -29.84 -14.50 3.90
CA ILE A 149 -30.56 -15.76 4.00
C ILE A 149 -31.29 -15.80 5.35
N PRO A 150 -32.63 -15.99 5.39
CA PRO A 150 -33.40 -15.97 6.64
C PRO A 150 -32.89 -16.94 7.71
N ALA A 151 -32.56 -18.18 7.32
CA ALA A 151 -32.06 -19.19 8.25
C ALA A 151 -30.74 -18.77 8.93
N SER A 152 -29.81 -18.21 8.15
CA SER A 152 -28.50 -17.73 8.63
C SER A 152 -28.63 -16.46 9.46
N ARG A 153 -29.57 -15.57 9.09
CA ARG A 153 -29.90 -14.34 9.86
C ARG A 153 -30.33 -14.69 11.28
N ASP A 154 -31.23 -15.66 11.42
CA ASP A 154 -31.77 -16.05 12.71
C ASP A 154 -30.72 -16.73 13.59
N GLU A 155 -29.86 -17.56 13.01
CA GLU A 155 -28.74 -18.18 13.71
C GLU A 155 -27.72 -17.14 14.19
N PHE A 156 -27.33 -16.21 13.32
CA PHE A 156 -26.42 -15.12 13.68
C PHE A 156 -27.02 -14.22 14.77
N ARG A 157 -28.32 -13.89 14.65
CA ARG A 157 -29.04 -13.12 15.66
C ARG A 157 -29.05 -13.84 17.01
N LYS A 158 -29.30 -15.15 17.04
CA LYS A 158 -29.25 -15.95 18.28
C LYS A 158 -27.87 -15.95 18.91
N LEU A 159 -26.81 -16.17 18.13
CA LEU A 159 -25.44 -16.12 18.61
C LEU A 159 -25.10 -14.75 19.21
N MET A 160 -25.51 -13.66 18.55
CA MET A 160 -25.27 -12.31 19.06
C MET A 160 -26.01 -12.06 20.38
N ILE A 161 -27.27 -12.47 20.48
CA ILE A 161 -28.09 -12.35 21.69
C ILE A 161 -27.47 -13.15 22.85
N ASP A 162 -26.97 -14.35 22.58
CA ASP A 162 -26.31 -15.21 23.58
C ASP A 162 -25.02 -14.58 24.14
N GLN A 163 -24.19 -13.99 23.28
CA GLN A 163 -23.01 -13.23 23.70
C GLN A 163 -23.40 -12.00 24.53
N LEU A 164 -24.46 -11.30 24.15
CA LEU A 164 -24.99 -10.14 24.90
C LEU A 164 -25.49 -10.54 26.28
N HIS A 165 -26.21 -11.66 26.40
CA HIS A 165 -26.65 -12.19 27.69
C HIS A 165 -25.47 -12.57 28.58
N THR A 166 -24.38 -13.08 27.99
CA THR A 166 -23.14 -13.36 28.75
C THR A 166 -22.50 -12.09 29.28
N LEU A 167 -22.51 -10.99 28.52
CA LEU A 167 -22.05 -9.68 28.97
C LEU A 167 -22.98 -9.09 30.04
N GLN A 168 -24.29 -9.26 29.87
CA GLN A 168 -25.31 -8.83 30.84
C GLN A 168 -25.22 -9.59 32.16
N ALA A 169 -24.87 -10.88 32.12
CA ALA A 169 -24.64 -11.69 33.32
C ALA A 169 -23.36 -11.27 34.07
N ARG A 170 -22.40 -10.64 33.38
CA ARG A 170 -21.19 -10.07 33.99
C ARG A 170 -21.37 -8.62 34.48
N SER A 171 -22.33 -7.86 33.92
CA SER A 171 -22.59 -6.49 34.35
C SER A 171 -23.61 -6.41 35.50
N SER A 172 -23.18 -5.82 36.61
CA SER A 172 -24.04 -5.51 37.76
C SER A 172 -24.71 -4.14 37.66
N ASP A 173 -24.26 -3.28 36.74
CA ASP A 173 -24.74 -1.91 36.58
C ASP A 173 -26.06 -1.85 35.76
N PRO A 174 -27.11 -1.17 36.26
CA PRO A 174 -28.40 -1.08 35.59
C PRO A 174 -28.36 -0.25 34.30
N GLU A 175 -27.44 0.71 34.17
CA GLU A 175 -27.28 1.52 32.95
C GLU A 175 -26.78 0.67 31.77
N GLN A 176 -25.79 -0.20 32.03
CA GLN A 176 -25.24 -1.10 31.00
C GLN A 176 -26.29 -2.11 30.49
N ARG A 177 -27.29 -2.45 31.29
CA ARG A 177 -28.39 -3.34 30.88
C ARG A 177 -29.34 -2.67 29.89
N ALA A 178 -29.61 -1.37 30.07
CA ALA A 178 -30.46 -0.61 29.15
C ALA A 178 -29.81 -0.47 27.77
N ASP A 179 -28.50 -0.23 27.72
CA ASP A 179 -27.75 -0.18 26.45
C ASP A 179 -27.69 -1.54 25.76
N ILE A 180 -27.50 -2.62 26.52
CA ILE A 180 -27.52 -4.00 25.99
C ILE A 180 -28.90 -4.36 25.43
N GLU A 181 -29.98 -3.97 26.12
CA GLU A 181 -31.36 -4.20 25.69
C GLU A 181 -31.71 -3.40 24.42
N TYR A 182 -31.11 -2.22 24.25
CA TYR A 182 -31.20 -1.47 23.00
C TYR A 182 -30.63 -2.27 21.82
N PHE A 183 -29.46 -2.90 21.95
CA PHE A 183 -28.85 -3.67 20.85
C PHE A 183 -29.59 -4.97 20.48
N THR A 184 -30.41 -5.52 21.38
CA THR A 184 -31.29 -6.68 21.10
C THR A 184 -32.59 -6.30 20.38
N THR A 185 -33.03 -5.03 20.42
CA THR A 185 -34.24 -4.59 19.72
C THR A 185 -34.15 -4.72 18.19
N PRO A 186 -35.30 -4.74 17.48
CA PRO A 186 -35.33 -4.78 16.00
C PRO A 186 -34.59 -3.62 15.34
N HIS A 187 -34.55 -2.46 15.98
CA HIS A 187 -33.84 -1.27 15.49
C HIS A 187 -32.36 -1.24 15.93
N GLY A 188 -32.02 -1.78 17.09
CA GLY A 188 -30.63 -1.82 17.57
C GLY A 188 -29.77 -2.89 16.89
N PHE A 189 -30.37 -3.98 16.39
CA PHE A 189 -29.65 -5.04 15.68
C PHE A 189 -28.84 -4.55 14.45
N PRO A 190 -29.43 -3.83 13.47
CA PRO A 190 -28.65 -3.30 12.35
C PRO A 190 -27.61 -2.26 12.78
N VAL A 191 -27.89 -1.48 13.84
CA VAL A 191 -26.92 -0.52 14.41
C VAL A 191 -25.73 -1.25 15.02
N GLY A 192 -25.95 -2.33 15.75
CA GLY A 192 -24.91 -3.18 16.31
C GLY A 192 -24.04 -3.84 15.24
N ILE A 193 -24.66 -4.34 14.15
CA ILE A 193 -23.92 -4.86 12.99
C ILE A 193 -23.08 -3.75 12.34
N ALA A 194 -23.64 -2.55 12.13
CA ALA A 194 -22.91 -1.43 11.55
C ALA A 194 -21.72 -1.02 12.42
N LEU A 195 -21.92 -0.92 13.74
CA LEU A 195 -20.86 -0.61 14.69
C LEU A 195 -19.76 -1.70 14.69
N GLY A 196 -20.15 -2.97 14.74
CA GLY A 196 -19.24 -4.10 14.65
C GLY A 196 -18.47 -4.13 13.33
N ALA A 197 -19.11 -3.76 12.23
CA ALA A 197 -18.49 -3.64 10.91
C ALA A 197 -17.43 -2.52 10.88
N VAL A 198 -17.72 -1.35 11.46
CA VAL A 198 -16.76 -0.24 11.57
C VAL A 198 -15.54 -0.66 12.39
N VAL A 199 -15.76 -1.25 13.57
CA VAL A 199 -14.69 -1.74 14.44
C VAL A 199 -13.85 -2.79 13.72
N SER A 200 -14.49 -3.76 13.06
CA SER A 200 -13.81 -4.79 12.27
C SER A 200 -12.99 -4.20 11.12
N CYS A 201 -13.51 -3.19 10.42
CA CYS A 201 -12.80 -2.49 9.34
C CYS A 201 -11.50 -1.86 9.85
N VAL A 202 -11.55 -1.19 11.01
CA VAL A 202 -10.35 -0.61 11.64
C VAL A 202 -9.34 -1.68 11.98
N PHE A 203 -9.76 -2.79 12.57
CA PHE A 203 -8.87 -3.91 12.89
C PHE A 203 -8.24 -4.53 11.63
N PHE A 204 -9.03 -4.77 10.58
CA PHE A 204 -8.53 -5.27 9.29
C PHE A 204 -7.46 -4.35 8.72
N ALA A 205 -7.72 -3.04 8.66
CA ALA A 205 -6.77 -2.07 8.15
C ALA A 205 -5.50 -2.01 9.01
N PHE A 206 -5.64 -2.07 10.34
CA PHE A 206 -4.54 -1.99 11.28
C PHE A 206 -3.63 -3.23 11.22
N PHE A 207 -4.19 -4.44 11.34
CA PHE A 207 -3.43 -5.69 11.31
C PHE A 207 -2.82 -5.97 9.93
N ALA A 208 -3.56 -5.72 8.84
CA ALA A 208 -3.00 -5.83 7.49
C ALA A 208 -1.92 -4.77 7.25
N GLY A 209 -2.08 -3.57 7.80
CA GLY A 209 -1.06 -2.52 7.81
C GLY A 209 0.22 -2.95 8.52
N ILE A 210 0.12 -3.57 9.70
CA ILE A 210 1.27 -4.15 10.42
C ILE A 210 1.94 -5.24 9.56
N GLY A 211 1.17 -6.17 9.01
CA GLY A 211 1.69 -7.22 8.12
C GLY A 211 2.45 -6.64 6.93
N GLY A 212 1.93 -5.57 6.32
CA GLY A 212 2.58 -4.86 5.23
C GLY A 212 3.84 -4.08 5.66
N ALA A 213 3.84 -3.49 6.85
CA ALA A 213 5.01 -2.80 7.40
C ALA A 213 6.15 -3.78 7.73
N VAL A 214 5.82 -4.92 8.34
CA VAL A 214 6.76 -6.01 8.63
C VAL A 214 7.30 -6.59 7.32
N ALA A 215 6.44 -6.83 6.32
CA ALA A 215 6.86 -7.26 5.00
C ALA A 215 7.87 -6.28 4.41
N ALA A 216 7.56 -4.97 4.38
CA ALA A 216 8.46 -3.94 3.85
C ALA A 216 9.79 -3.86 4.62
N ALA A 217 9.79 -4.10 5.93
CA ALA A 217 11.00 -4.10 6.76
C ALA A 217 11.90 -5.32 6.49
N LEU A 218 11.33 -6.52 6.45
CA LEU A 218 12.07 -7.76 6.17
C LEU A 218 12.63 -7.79 4.75
N LEU A 219 11.88 -7.23 3.82
CA LEU A 219 12.24 -7.22 2.42
C LEU A 219 13.20 -6.07 2.07
N ARG A 220 13.41 -5.09 2.95
CA ARG A 220 14.30 -3.95 2.68
C ARG A 220 15.70 -4.47 2.33
N ARG A 221 16.19 -4.18 1.11
CA ARG A 221 17.54 -4.55 0.69
C ARG A 221 18.51 -3.87 1.64
N ARG A 222 19.29 -4.64 2.40
CA ARG A 222 20.48 -4.11 3.08
C ARG A 222 21.43 -3.68 1.96
N GLY A 223 21.50 -2.38 1.69
CA GLY A 223 22.61 -1.82 0.91
C GLY A 223 23.93 -2.14 1.62
N PRO A 224 25.05 -2.25 0.88
CA PRO A 224 26.34 -2.59 1.47
C PRO A 224 26.67 -1.61 2.62
N PRO A 225 27.25 -2.10 3.73
CA PRO A 225 27.79 -1.20 4.74
C PRO A 225 28.86 -0.33 4.06
N GLY A 226 28.71 0.99 4.19
CA GLY A 226 29.70 1.96 3.75
C GLY A 226 30.97 1.91 4.60
#